data_AF-A0A953SJ76-F1
#
_entry.id   AF-A0A953SJ76-F1
#
_cell.length_a   1.000
_cell.length_b   1.000
_cell.length_c   1.000
_cell.angle_alpha   90.00
_cell.angle_beta   90.00
_cell.angle_gamma   90.00
#
_symmetry.space_group_name_H-M   'P 1'
#
loop_
_entity.id
_entity.type
_entity.pdbx_description
1 polymer ?
#
loop_
_entity_poly.entity_id
_entity_poly.type
_entity_poly.pdbx_seq_one_letter_code
_entity_poly.pdbx_strand_id
1 'polypeptide(L)'
;MDRQTERDLIERAIAGDRVAAGEFIQAHQASVYAYLLRMCGRPHLAEDIAQEAFVRVLSNLDRFDFRYRFSTWLFTIARRLYINAMQKHKPAFDSEIVERAVGGGFNPGEPVDDGESLHSRRDMLQHALMRLSTEQREII
;
A
#
# COMPACT_ATOMS: atom_id res chain seq x y z
N MET A 1 15.02 11.51 -6.53
CA MET A 1 15.40 10.61 -7.64
C MET A 1 14.53 10.94 -8.84
N ASP A 2 15.13 11.24 -9.98
CA ASP A 2 14.41 11.44 -11.23
C ASP A 2 13.99 10.09 -11.86
N ARG A 3 13.16 10.14 -12.91
CA ARG A 3 12.58 8.94 -13.53
C ARG A 3 13.60 8.09 -14.31
N GLN A 4 14.65 8.70 -14.84
CA GLN A 4 15.68 8.00 -15.60
C GLN A 4 16.61 7.24 -14.66
N THR A 5 17.03 7.89 -13.57
CA THR A 5 17.80 7.25 -12.50
C THR A 5 17.01 6.12 -11.84
N GLU A 6 15.72 6.32 -11.55
CA GLU A 6 14.85 5.27 -11.00
C GLU A 6 14.77 4.06 -11.95
N ARG A 7 14.68 4.29 -13.27
CA ARG A 7 14.67 3.23 -14.27
C ARG A 7 15.98 2.45 -14.31
N ASP A 8 17.13 3.14 -14.37
CA ASP A 8 18.45 2.49 -14.43
C ASP A 8 18.68 1.57 -13.22
N LEU A 9 18.33 2.06 -12.02
CA LEU A 9 18.45 1.27 -10.79
C LEU A 9 17.56 0.03 -10.82
N ILE A 10 16.33 0.14 -11.32
CA ILE A 10 15.42 -1.00 -11.44
C ILE A 10 15.96 -2.02 -12.44
N GLU A 11 16.40 -1.58 -13.63
CA GLU A 11 16.94 -2.46 -14.67
C GLU A 11 18.17 -3.23 -14.18
N ARG A 12 19.10 -2.55 -13.49
CA ARG A 12 20.26 -3.18 -12.86
C ARG A 12 19.89 -4.13 -11.72
N ALA A 13 18.93 -3.76 -10.89
CA ALA A 13 18.44 -4.63 -9.82
C ALA A 13 17.81 -5.91 -10.38
N ILE A 14 17.05 -5.83 -11.48
CA ILE A 14 16.52 -7.00 -12.20
C ILE A 14 17.66 -7.89 -12.72
N ALA A 15 18.76 -7.30 -13.19
CA ALA A 15 19.96 -8.02 -13.62
C ALA A 15 20.79 -8.62 -12.47
N GLY A 16 20.36 -8.45 -11.21
CA GLY A 16 21.02 -9.01 -10.02
C GLY A 16 22.03 -8.09 -9.34
N ASP A 17 22.11 -6.82 -9.74
CA ASP A 17 22.95 -5.83 -9.07
C ASP A 17 22.39 -5.47 -7.69
N ARG A 18 23.02 -6.03 -6.66
CA ARG A 18 22.64 -5.81 -5.25
C ARG A 18 22.87 -4.38 -4.78
N VAL A 19 23.82 -3.66 -5.37
CA VAL A 19 24.09 -2.26 -5.02
C VAL A 19 22.95 -1.40 -5.54
N ALA A 20 22.55 -1.60 -6.80
CA ALA A 20 21.40 -0.91 -7.39
C ALA A 20 20.11 -1.19 -6.60
N ALA A 21 19.88 -2.45 -6.20
CA ALA A 21 18.75 -2.81 -5.34
C ALA A 21 18.79 -2.10 -3.97
N GLY A 22 19.98 -1.99 -3.37
CA GLY A 22 20.17 -1.29 -2.10
C GLY A 22 19.89 0.21 -2.18
N GLU A 23 20.45 0.90 -3.17
CA GLU A 23 20.22 2.33 -3.41
C GLU A 23 18.73 2.63 -3.65
N PHE A 24 18.09 1.76 -4.44
CA PHE A 24 16.68 1.83 -4.72
C PHE A 24 15.80 1.68 -3.47
N ILE A 25 16.07 0.68 -2.63
CA ILE A 25 15.35 0.49 -1.36
C ILE A 25 15.58 1.67 -0.43
N GLN A 26 16.83 2.14 -0.31
CA GLN A 26 17.20 3.25 0.56
C GLN A 26 16.45 4.54 0.20
N ALA A 27 16.21 4.78 -1.09
CA ALA A 27 15.45 5.93 -1.57
C ALA A 27 13.97 5.91 -1.14
N HIS A 28 13.39 4.74 -0.89
CA HIS A 28 11.96 4.58 -0.60
C HIS A 28 11.64 4.18 0.84
N GLN A 29 12.57 3.58 1.58
CA GLN A 29 12.36 3.02 2.91
C GLN A 29 11.69 3.99 3.88
N ALA A 30 12.17 5.23 3.96
CA ALA A 30 11.67 6.22 4.92
C ALA A 30 10.22 6.60 4.62
N SER A 31 9.88 6.74 3.35
CA SER A 31 8.52 7.09 2.91
C SER A 31 7.51 5.97 3.13
N VAL A 32 7.92 4.72 2.88
CA VAL A 32 7.06 3.54 3.11
C VAL A 32 6.84 3.32 4.59
N TYR A 33 7.90 3.40 5.39
CA TYR A 33 7.80 3.29 6.84
C TYR A 33 6.91 4.37 7.44
N ALA A 34 7.11 5.65 7.08
CA ALA A 34 6.29 6.74 7.58
C ALA A 34 4.81 6.60 7.20
N TYR A 35 4.53 6.14 5.97
CA TYR A 35 3.18 5.82 5.52
C TYR A 35 2.52 4.72 6.37
N LEU A 36 3.21 3.60 6.55
CA LEU A 36 2.71 2.46 7.32
C LEU A 36 2.56 2.80 8.81
N LEU A 37 3.49 3.56 9.38
CA LEU A 37 3.43 4.05 10.75
C LEU A 37 2.18 4.91 10.96
N ARG A 38 1.88 5.82 10.02
CA ARG A 38 0.66 6.63 10.07
C ARG A 38 -0.62 5.79 9.97
N MET A 39 -0.58 4.67 9.26
CA MET A 39 -1.75 3.78 9.12
C MET A 39 -2.00 2.92 10.35
N CYS A 40 -0.96 2.30 10.92
CA CYS A 40 -1.11 1.32 12.00
C CYS A 40 -0.89 1.89 13.41
N GLY A 41 -0.22 3.04 13.54
CA GLY A 41 0.12 3.64 14.83
C GLY A 41 1.09 2.80 15.69
N ARG A 42 1.72 1.77 15.11
CA ARG A 42 2.56 0.79 15.82
C ARG A 42 3.91 0.65 15.13
N PRO A 43 5.02 1.15 15.72
CA PRO A 43 6.34 1.14 15.09
C PRO A 43 6.81 -0.24 14.61
N HIS A 44 6.74 -1.25 15.48
CA HIS A 44 7.16 -2.62 15.13
C HIS A 44 6.36 -3.21 13.96
N LEU A 45 5.04 -3.02 13.97
CA LEU A 45 4.20 -3.53 12.88
C LEU A 45 4.46 -2.79 11.56
N ALA A 46 4.72 -1.48 11.63
CA ALA A 46 5.09 -0.70 10.45
C ALA A 46 6.40 -1.18 9.84
N GLU A 47 7.39 -1.50 10.68
CA GLU A 47 8.68 -2.05 10.28
C GLU A 47 8.53 -3.42 9.62
N ASP A 48 7.80 -4.35 10.26
CA ASP A 48 7.55 -5.69 9.74
C ASP A 48 6.87 -5.65 8.35
N ILE A 49 5.84 -4.82 8.21
CA ILE A 49 5.12 -4.67 6.94
C ILE A 49 6.02 -4.02 5.88
N ALA A 50 6.85 -3.04 6.26
CA ALA A 50 7.77 -2.39 5.33
C ALA A 50 8.80 -3.37 4.80
N GLN A 51 9.40 -4.19 5.67
CA GLN A 51 10.36 -5.21 5.27
C GLN A 51 9.74 -6.21 4.30
N GLU A 52 8.57 -6.77 4.64
CA GLU A 52 7.83 -7.69 3.76
C GLU A 52 7.47 -7.02 2.41
N ALA A 53 7.13 -5.72 2.41
CA ALA A 53 6.85 -4.98 1.18
C ALA A 53 8.07 -4.93 0.25
N PHE A 54 9.26 -4.64 0.78
CA PHE A 54 10.50 -4.61 0.00
C PHE A 54 10.91 -6.00 -0.49
N VAL A 55 10.73 -7.04 0.32
CA VAL A 55 10.96 -8.42 -0.12
C VAL A 55 10.07 -8.77 -1.32
N ARG A 56 8.76 -8.44 -1.25
CA ARG A 56 7.84 -8.69 -2.37
C ARG A 56 8.15 -7.89 -3.61
N VAL A 57 8.54 -6.63 -3.43
CA VAL A 57 8.95 -5.76 -4.53
C VAL A 57 10.16 -6.32 -5.25
N LEU A 58 11.23 -6.67 -4.54
CA LEU A 58 12.42 -7.25 -5.16
C LEU A 58 12.11 -8.59 -5.85
N SER A 59 11.27 -9.42 -5.22
CA SER A 59 10.89 -10.74 -5.76
C SER A 59 10.00 -10.67 -7.01
N ASN A 60 9.40 -9.51 -7.30
CA ASN A 60 8.51 -9.30 -8.44
C ASN A 60 8.93 -8.10 -9.29
N LEU A 61 10.17 -7.64 -9.14
CA LEU A 61 10.65 -6.41 -9.78
C LEU A 61 10.67 -6.53 -11.30
N ASP A 62 10.90 -7.75 -11.80
CA ASP A 62 10.80 -8.16 -13.20
C ASP A 62 9.40 -7.93 -13.81
N ARG A 63 8.36 -7.88 -12.98
CA ARG A 63 6.96 -7.65 -13.40
C ARG A 63 6.56 -6.18 -13.36
N PHE A 64 7.46 -5.28 -12.95
CA PHE A 64 7.15 -3.86 -12.88
C PHE A 64 7.03 -3.25 -14.28
N ASP A 65 5.93 -2.55 -14.53
CA ASP A 65 5.69 -1.85 -15.79
C ASP A 65 6.05 -0.36 -15.65
N PHE A 66 7.11 0.04 -16.36
CA PHE A 66 7.66 1.40 -16.36
C PHE A 66 6.72 2.50 -16.87
N ARG A 67 5.55 2.13 -17.45
CA ARG A 67 4.49 3.10 -17.76
C ARG A 67 3.95 3.75 -16.50
N TYR A 68 3.93 3.03 -15.37
CA TYR A 68 3.47 3.52 -14.08
C TYR A 68 4.62 4.14 -13.25
N ARG A 69 4.25 4.87 -12.19
CA ARG A 69 5.21 5.35 -11.19
C ARG A 69 5.55 4.20 -10.25
N PHE A 70 6.83 3.94 -10.04
CA PHE A 70 7.26 2.87 -9.14
C PHE A 70 6.72 3.06 -7.72
N SER A 71 6.75 4.30 -7.22
CA SER A 71 6.15 4.65 -5.92
C SER A 71 4.69 4.19 -5.80
N THR A 72 3.87 4.39 -6.83
CA THR A 72 2.47 3.94 -6.83
C THR A 72 2.36 2.42 -6.69
N TRP A 73 3.21 1.67 -7.40
CA TRP A 73 3.25 0.20 -7.31
C TRP A 73 3.69 -0.27 -5.91
N LEU A 74 4.77 0.30 -5.39
CA LEU A 74 5.29 0.03 -4.04
C LEU A 74 4.25 0.30 -2.94
N PHE A 75 3.60 1.48 -2.94
CA PHE A 75 2.58 1.82 -1.96
C PHE A 75 1.33 0.93 -2.07
N THR A 76 1.02 0.43 -3.27
CA THR A 76 -0.06 -0.55 -3.46
C THR A 76 0.25 -1.86 -2.77
N ILE A 77 1.49 -2.37 -2.91
CA ILE A 77 1.94 -3.58 -2.23
C ILE A 77 1.93 -3.37 -0.71
N ALA A 78 2.52 -2.28 -0.22
CA ALA A 78 2.56 -1.96 1.21
C ALA A 78 1.15 -1.87 1.83
N ARG A 79 0.21 -1.20 1.15
CA ARG A 79 -1.19 -1.11 1.61
C ARG A 79 -1.87 -2.47 1.67
N ARG A 80 -1.67 -3.34 0.67
CA ARG A 80 -2.24 -4.69 0.65
C ARG A 80 -1.73 -5.52 1.83
N LEU A 81 -0.43 -5.45 2.11
CA LEU A 81 0.19 -6.10 3.26
C LEU A 81 -0.38 -5.60 4.59
N TYR A 82 -0.54 -4.28 4.73
CA TYR A 82 -1.17 -3.69 5.90
C TYR A 82 -2.61 -4.20 6.12
N ILE A 83 -3.43 -4.23 5.08
CA ILE A 83 -4.82 -4.72 5.18
C ILE A 83 -4.82 -6.18 5.66
N ASN A 84 -3.95 -7.01 5.09
CA ASN A 84 -3.83 -8.42 5.47
C ASN A 84 -3.38 -8.57 6.93
N ALA A 85 -2.44 -7.74 7.39
CA ALA A 85 -2.00 -7.74 8.79
C ALA A 85 -3.14 -7.35 9.74
N MET A 86 -3.96 -6.36 9.37
CA MET A 86 -5.12 -5.95 10.19
C MET A 86 -6.23 -6.99 10.24
N GLN A 87 -6.47 -7.73 9.15
CA GLN A 87 -7.45 -8.82 9.14
C GLN A 87 -7.03 -9.98 10.06
N LYS A 88 -5.73 -10.31 10.14
CA LYS A 88 -5.21 -11.35 11.04
C LYS A 88 -5.32 -10.98 12.53
N HIS A 89 -5.39 -9.70 12.85
CA HIS A 89 -5.50 -9.20 14.24
C HIS A 89 -6.93 -8.89 14.68
N LYS A 90 -7.94 -9.10 13.82
CA LYS A 90 -9.32 -9.08 14.28
C LYS A 90 -9.48 -10.28 15.22
N PRO A 91 -9.85 -10.09 16.51
CA PRO A 91 -10.31 -11.24 17.30
C PRO A 91 -11.40 -11.91 16.49
N ALA A 92 -11.28 -13.22 16.30
CA ALA A 92 -12.34 -14.02 15.71
C ALA A 92 -13.57 -13.82 16.61
N PHE A 93 -14.43 -12.86 16.27
CA PHE A 93 -15.79 -12.87 16.77
C PHE A 93 -16.37 -14.20 16.30
N ASP A 94 -16.84 -15.00 17.26
CA ASP A 94 -17.32 -16.36 17.10
C ASP A 94 -17.95 -16.58 15.72
N SER A 95 -17.27 -17.37 14.89
CA SER A 95 -17.77 -17.77 13.58
C SER A 95 -19.04 -18.62 13.66
N GLU A 96 -19.48 -19.02 14.86
CA GLU A 96 -20.75 -19.72 15.09
C GLU A 96 -21.99 -18.85 14.85
N ILE A 97 -21.90 -17.51 14.88
CA ILE A 97 -23.09 -16.65 14.62
C ILE A 97 -23.29 -16.37 13.13
N VAL A 98 -22.25 -16.45 12.30
CA VAL A 98 -22.30 -16.07 10.88
C VAL A 98 -22.75 -17.22 9.97
N GLU A 99 -22.64 -18.48 10.41
CA GLU A 99 -23.10 -19.65 9.64
C GLU A 99 -24.61 -19.63 9.33
N ARG A 100 -25.41 -18.84 10.05
CA ARG A 100 -26.86 -18.75 9.82
C ARG A 100 -27.27 -17.71 8.77
N ALA A 101 -26.35 -16.86 8.29
CA ALA A 101 -26.70 -15.69 7.47
C ALA A 101 -26.23 -15.76 6.00
N VAL A 102 -25.35 -16.66 5.60
CA VAL A 102 -24.78 -16.67 4.24
C VAL A 102 -25.18 -17.94 3.48
N GLY A 103 -26.49 -18.11 3.29
CA GLY A 103 -27.01 -18.92 2.19
C GLY A 103 -26.89 -18.15 0.89
N GLY A 104 -25.71 -18.17 0.27
CA GLY A 104 -25.47 -17.50 -1.01
C GLY A 104 -24.02 -17.65 -1.43
N GLY A 105 -23.76 -18.61 -2.30
CA GLY A 105 -22.41 -19.08 -2.64
C GLY A 105 -21.50 -18.00 -3.21
N PHE A 106 -20.28 -17.94 -2.69
CA PHE A 106 -19.17 -17.17 -3.25
C PHE A 106 -18.28 -18.13 -4.05
N ASN A 107 -18.22 -17.96 -5.37
CA ASN A 107 -17.40 -18.79 -6.28
C ASN A 107 -16.11 -18.03 -6.64
N PRO A 108 -14.91 -18.53 -6.28
CA PRO A 108 -13.65 -17.80 -6.43
C PRO A 108 -13.06 -17.95 -7.84
N GLY A 109 -13.76 -17.43 -8.85
CA GLY A 109 -13.36 -17.55 -10.26
C GLY A 109 -13.71 -16.39 -11.19
N GLU A 110 -14.35 -15.32 -10.70
CA GLU A 110 -14.66 -14.17 -11.56
C GLU A 110 -13.52 -13.13 -11.55
N PRO A 111 -13.13 -12.60 -12.72
CA PRO A 111 -12.17 -11.52 -12.81
C PRO A 111 -12.82 -10.25 -12.25
N VAL A 112 -12.19 -9.67 -11.22
CA VAL A 112 -12.56 -8.36 -10.70
C VAL A 112 -12.13 -7.31 -11.72
N ASP A 113 -13.10 -6.81 -12.49
CA ASP A 113 -12.95 -5.64 -13.34
C ASP A 113 -12.86 -4.40 -12.45
N ASP A 114 -11.69 -3.78 -12.36
CA ASP A 114 -11.49 -2.53 -11.64
C ASP A 114 -10.75 -1.53 -12.54
N GLY A 115 -11.39 -1.18 -13.66
CA GLY A 115 -10.99 -0.06 -14.53
C GLY A 115 -11.29 1.33 -13.96
N GLU A 116 -11.71 1.46 -12.71
CA GLU A 116 -12.45 2.66 -12.27
C GLU A 116 -12.10 3.14 -10.85
N SER A 117 -10.86 3.55 -10.56
CA SER A 117 -10.59 4.19 -9.26
C SER A 117 -9.33 5.08 -9.19
N LEU A 118 -9.11 5.96 -10.17
CA LEU A 118 -8.16 7.07 -10.00
C LEU A 118 -8.83 8.43 -9.80
N HIS A 119 -10.08 8.62 -10.26
CA HIS A 119 -10.80 9.89 -10.11
C HIS A 119 -11.46 10.06 -8.73
N SER A 120 -12.06 9.02 -8.14
CA SER A 120 -12.87 9.17 -6.91
C SER A 120 -12.09 9.54 -5.65
N ARG A 121 -10.76 9.30 -5.57
CA ARG A 121 -9.97 9.65 -4.37
C ARG A 121 -9.64 11.14 -4.27
N ARG A 122 -9.62 11.86 -5.39
CA ARG A 122 -9.31 13.29 -5.42
C ARG A 122 -10.52 14.13 -5.01
N ASP A 123 -11.72 13.74 -5.46
CA ASP A 123 -12.97 14.41 -5.12
C ASP A 123 -13.36 14.19 -3.65
N MET A 124 -13.16 12.98 -3.10
CA MET A 124 -13.42 12.72 -1.67
C MET A 124 -12.47 13.49 -0.75
N LEU A 125 -11.22 13.74 -1.16
CA LEU A 125 -10.27 14.53 -0.39
C LEU A 125 -10.64 16.02 -0.41
N GLN A 126 -11.10 16.54 -1.56
CA GLN A 126 -11.59 17.92 -1.67
C GLN A 126 -12.87 18.15 -0.87
N HIS A 127 -13.80 17.20 -0.88
CA HIS A 127 -15.03 17.27 -0.08
C HIS A 127 -14.77 17.20 1.43
N ALA A 128 -13.78 16.41 1.87
CA ALA A 128 -13.42 16.31 3.29
C ALA A 128 -12.68 17.57 3.80
N LEU A 129 -11.88 18.22 2.96
CA LEU A 129 -11.17 19.45 3.31
C LEU A 129 -12.10 20.68 3.40
N MET A 130 -13.22 20.70 2.67
CA MET A 130 -14.23 21.77 2.81
C MET A 130 -15.07 21.69 4.09
N ARG A 131 -15.00 20.60 4.86
CA ARG A 131 -15.75 20.43 6.12
C ARG A 131 -14.97 20.80 7.39
N LEU A 132 -13.73 21.29 7.26
CA LEU A 132 -12.86 21.57 8.42
C LEU A 132 -12.26 22.98 8.46
N SER A 133 -12.81 23.95 7.75
CA SER A 133 -12.31 25.33 7.81
C SER A 133 -13.40 26.37 8.00
N THR A 134 -14.13 26.29 9.12
CA THR A 134 -14.87 27.45 9.67
C THR A 134 -15.26 27.32 11.15
N GLU A 135 -14.56 26.56 12.00
CA GLU A 135 -15.03 26.44 13.41
C GLU A 135 -13.98 26.17 14.51
N GLN A 136 -12.70 26.51 14.30
CA GLN A 136 -11.72 26.59 15.40
C GLN A 136 -10.79 27.81 15.27
N ARG A 137 -11.39 28.97 14.98
CA ARG A 137 -10.77 30.27 15.18
C ARG A 137 -11.54 31.05 16.23
N GLU A 138 -11.58 30.52 17.43
CA GLU A 138 -11.91 31.28 18.64
C GLU A 138 -11.41 30.45 19.82
N ILE A 139 -10.41 30.98 20.53
CA ILE A 139 -10.28 31.04 21.99
C ILE A 139 -8.89 31.64 22.27
N ILE A 140 -8.93 32.96 22.49
CA ILE A 140 -7.97 33.89 23.16
C ILE A 140 -6.55 33.96 22.59
#